data_AF-A0AAJ6BI43-F1
#
_entry.id   AF-A0AAJ6BI43-F1
#
_cell.length_a   1.000
_cell.length_b   1.000
_cell.length_c   1.000
_cell.angle_alpha   90.00
_cell.angle_beta   90.00
_cell.angle_gamma   90.00
#
_symmetry.space_group_name_H-M   'P 1'
#
loop_
_entity.id
_entity.type
_entity.pdbx_description
1 polymer ?
#
loop_
_entity_poly.entity_id
_entity_poly.type
_entity_poly.pdbx_seq_one_letter_code
_entity_poly.pdbx_strand_id
1 'polypeptide(L)'
;MVNAVHHRLNASDRSYFAILKKEIHALASGVGFSAKKLAEIDIVVAEIVSNLAKHAGGGELLVKIIEQAGIPGIELISVDNGPGINDLNYMMQDGASSKKTLGQGLGAIKRLSDFLQIYTNKAWGTILLCRFFLQALPAAASKDPVEIRSVVIPKPGETACGDGFSYKQTKQDLRLFLGDGLGHGPEAAAAVAAADEAFRTCPDNSPCEIIRFMHTAVKKTRGLVGTVAIFNFKEKQWRLCGVGNIATRMQSRTFSKNYISYNGIIGLNIPGTMNDQEIPYEKGQHMVLCSDGIRSRWDLLKYTGIFRYDLSILATALLKDHTRNTDDSSVVSCKINV
;
A
#
# COMPACT_ATOMS: atom_id res chain seq x y z
N MET A 1 6.88 4.17 -13.98
CA MET A 1 6.82 2.94 -13.16
C MET A 1 6.27 3.37 -11.83
N VAL A 2 5.09 2.89 -11.42
CA VAL A 2 4.67 3.10 -10.03
C VAL A 2 5.51 2.12 -9.22
N ASN A 3 6.60 2.59 -8.61
CA ASN A 3 7.36 1.76 -7.68
C ASN A 3 6.46 1.51 -6.46
N ALA A 4 5.80 0.35 -6.43
CA ALA A 4 4.85 0.01 -5.37
C ALA A 4 5.54 -0.40 -4.06
N VAL A 5 6.84 -0.68 -4.10
CA VAL A 5 7.63 -1.22 -2.99
C VAL A 5 8.01 -0.11 -2.02
N HIS A 6 7.80 -0.36 -0.74
CA HIS A 6 8.25 0.52 0.35
C HIS A 6 9.63 0.10 0.82
N HIS A 7 10.45 1.09 1.09
CA HIS A 7 11.63 0.93 1.92
C HIS A 7 11.17 0.75 3.37
N ARG A 8 11.42 -0.44 3.93
CA ARG A 8 11.10 -0.75 5.32
C ARG A 8 12.29 -0.43 6.19
N LEU A 9 12.13 0.58 7.04
CA LEU A 9 13.19 1.11 7.89
C LEU A 9 12.89 0.82 9.36
N ASN A 10 13.82 0.17 10.05
CA ASN A 10 13.66 -0.15 11.46
C ASN A 10 14.06 1.06 12.33
N ALA A 11 13.13 1.53 13.16
CA ALA A 11 13.30 2.67 14.06
C ALA A 11 13.28 2.26 15.55
N SER A 12 13.81 1.07 15.87
CA SER A 12 13.83 0.53 17.24
C SER A 12 14.89 1.15 18.14
N ASP A 13 15.97 1.70 17.58
CA ASP A 13 17.08 2.29 18.36
C ASP A 13 17.49 3.66 17.79
N ARG A 14 17.77 4.58 18.72
CA ARG A 14 18.24 5.95 18.45
C ARG A 14 19.53 5.98 17.64
N SER A 15 20.36 4.94 17.73
CA SER A 15 21.59 4.82 16.95
C SER A 15 21.36 4.85 15.43
N TYR A 16 20.19 4.38 14.96
CA TYR A 16 19.84 4.36 13.54
C TYR A 16 19.23 5.66 13.01
N PHE A 17 18.87 6.61 13.87
CA PHE A 17 18.08 7.78 13.48
C PHE A 17 18.75 8.64 12.41
N ALA A 18 20.07 8.83 12.52
CA ALA A 18 20.84 9.57 11.53
C ALA A 18 20.87 8.85 10.17
N ILE A 19 20.93 7.52 10.17
CA ILE A 19 20.93 6.69 8.96
C ILE A 19 19.57 6.77 8.28
N LEU A 20 18.47 6.59 9.05
CA LEU A 20 17.10 6.69 8.53
C LEU A 20 16.86 8.05 7.89
N LYS A 21 17.24 9.12 8.58
CA LYS A 21 17.12 10.48 8.07
C LYS A 21 17.88 10.65 6.75
N LYS A 22 19.13 10.18 6.69
CA LYS A 22 19.97 10.28 5.48
C LYS A 22 19.36 9.52 4.30
N GLU A 23 18.82 8.32 4.53
CA GLU A 23 18.22 7.51 3.48
C GLU A 23 16.93 8.15 2.94
N ILE A 24 16.06 8.62 3.82
CA ILE A 24 14.81 9.31 3.43
C ILE A 24 15.12 10.62 2.70
N HIS A 25 16.12 11.37 3.17
CA HIS A 25 16.58 12.58 2.52
C HIS A 25 17.09 12.29 1.10
N ALA A 26 17.85 11.21 0.91
CA ALA A 26 18.33 10.80 -0.41
C ALA A 26 17.16 10.43 -1.34
N LEU A 27 16.17 9.67 -0.86
CA LEU A 27 14.96 9.34 -1.61
C LEU A 27 14.18 10.60 -2.01
N ALA A 28 13.93 11.51 -1.06
CA ALA A 28 13.23 12.76 -1.31
C ALA A 28 14.02 13.67 -2.28
N SER A 29 15.34 13.75 -2.14
CA SER A 29 16.19 14.50 -3.08
C SER A 29 16.10 13.92 -4.49
N GLY A 30 16.02 12.59 -4.64
CA GLY A 30 15.84 11.92 -5.93
C GLY A 30 14.49 12.22 -6.59
N VAL A 31 13.46 12.56 -5.82
CA VAL A 31 12.16 13.03 -6.35
C VAL A 31 12.25 14.46 -6.89
N GLY A 32 13.19 15.28 -6.40
CA GLY A 32 13.40 16.67 -6.85
C GLY A 32 12.82 17.74 -5.93
N PHE A 33 12.63 17.43 -4.63
CA PHE A 33 12.18 18.42 -3.65
C PHE A 33 13.19 19.56 -3.48
N SER A 34 12.69 20.78 -3.24
CA SER A 34 13.54 21.95 -2.96
C SER A 34 14.27 21.80 -1.62
N ALA A 35 15.41 22.49 -1.45
CA ALA A 35 16.17 22.48 -0.20
C ALA A 35 15.31 22.84 1.03
N LYS A 36 14.36 23.77 0.88
CA LYS A 36 13.40 24.12 1.93
C LYS A 36 12.52 22.92 2.28
N LYS A 37 11.88 22.27 1.30
CA LYS A 37 10.98 21.14 1.54
C LYS A 37 11.73 19.91 2.06
N LEU A 38 12.98 19.70 1.64
CA LEU A 38 13.87 18.68 2.21
C LEU A 38 14.14 18.93 3.70
N ALA A 39 14.42 20.17 4.10
CA ALA A 39 14.57 20.51 5.52
C ALA A 39 13.28 20.30 6.32
N GLU A 40 12.11 20.57 5.72
CA GLU A 40 10.81 20.30 6.35
C GLU A 40 10.56 18.79 6.53
N ILE A 41 10.84 17.97 5.50
CA ILE A 41 10.77 16.50 5.57
C ILE A 41 11.70 15.97 6.67
N ASP A 42 12.93 16.48 6.74
CA ASP A 42 13.93 16.13 7.74
C ASP A 42 13.43 16.36 9.19
N ILE A 43 12.71 17.46 9.43
CA ILE A 43 12.10 17.76 10.73
C ILE A 43 11.00 16.74 11.03
N VAL A 44 10.12 16.47 10.06
CA VAL A 44 9.04 15.49 10.22
C VAL A 44 9.57 14.09 10.52
N VAL A 45 10.60 13.65 9.81
CA VAL A 45 11.27 12.36 10.08
C VAL A 45 11.83 12.34 11.50
N ALA A 46 12.51 13.40 11.94
CA ALA A 46 13.06 13.47 13.29
C ALA A 46 11.97 13.38 14.37
N GLU A 47 10.83 14.03 14.17
CA GLU A 47 9.69 13.97 15.09
C GLU A 47 9.03 12.58 15.11
N ILE A 48 8.79 11.98 13.94
CA ILE A 48 8.24 10.61 13.84
C ILE A 48 9.13 9.63 14.59
N VAL A 49 10.42 9.66 14.28
CA VAL A 49 11.39 8.71 14.81
C VAL A 49 11.62 8.93 16.32
N SER A 50 11.64 10.18 16.78
CA SER A 50 11.60 10.53 18.21
C SER A 50 10.36 9.98 18.92
N ASN A 51 9.18 10.09 18.29
CA ASN A 51 7.93 9.60 18.88
C ASN A 51 7.91 8.08 19.02
N LEU A 52 8.37 7.35 18.01
CA LEU A 52 8.50 5.90 18.05
C LEU A 52 9.37 5.46 19.25
N ALA A 53 10.56 6.04 19.42
CA ALA A 53 11.44 5.64 20.53
C ALA A 53 10.94 6.09 21.90
N LYS A 54 10.39 7.30 22.05
CA LYS A 54 10.00 7.83 23.36
C LYS A 54 8.66 7.29 23.86
N HIS A 55 7.74 6.95 22.96
CA HIS A 55 6.35 6.66 23.32
C HIS A 55 5.89 5.26 22.95
N ALA A 56 6.52 4.60 21.99
CA ALA A 56 6.13 3.26 21.56
C ALA A 56 7.18 2.17 21.83
N GLY A 57 8.38 2.54 22.29
CA GLY A 57 9.47 1.59 22.51
C GLY A 57 10.13 1.10 21.21
N GLY A 58 9.97 1.87 20.13
CA GLY A 58 10.43 1.53 18.79
C GLY A 58 9.28 1.37 17.79
N GLY A 59 9.61 0.91 16.59
CA GLY A 59 8.65 0.71 15.51
C GLY A 59 9.32 0.72 14.15
N GLU A 60 8.52 0.92 13.12
CA GLU A 60 8.97 0.88 11.73
C GLU A 60 8.53 2.14 10.99
N LEU A 61 9.30 2.51 9.98
CA LEU A 61 8.98 3.57 9.04
C LEU A 61 9.01 3.00 7.63
N LEU A 62 7.86 3.00 6.96
CA LEU A 62 7.72 2.60 5.57
C LEU A 62 7.77 3.84 4.69
N VAL A 63 8.62 3.82 3.67
CA VAL A 63 8.87 4.99 2.82
C VAL A 63 8.72 4.61 1.36
N LYS A 64 7.92 5.37 0.61
CA LYS A 64 7.65 5.08 -0.79
C LYS A 64 7.53 6.38 -1.60
N ILE A 65 8.09 6.38 -2.80
CA ILE A 65 7.84 7.43 -3.79
C ILE A 65 6.47 7.18 -4.39
N ILE A 66 5.60 8.19 -4.34
CA ILE A 66 4.23 8.12 -4.83
C ILE A 66 3.99 9.13 -5.94
N GLU A 67 2.92 8.91 -6.69
CA GLU A 67 2.38 9.91 -7.60
C GLU A 67 0.88 10.01 -7.33
N GLN A 68 0.38 11.24 -7.21
CA GLN A 68 -1.04 11.51 -7.05
C GLN A 68 -1.45 12.63 -8.00
N ALA A 69 -2.45 12.37 -8.84
CA ALA A 69 -2.91 13.31 -9.87
C ALA A 69 -1.77 13.83 -10.78
N GLY A 70 -0.82 12.96 -11.13
CA GLY A 70 0.35 13.32 -11.95
C GLY A 70 1.45 14.08 -11.21
N ILE A 71 1.32 14.28 -9.89
CA ILE A 71 2.29 15.00 -9.07
C ILE A 71 3.11 14.00 -8.26
N PRO A 72 4.43 13.90 -8.47
CA PRO A 72 5.31 13.09 -7.65
C PRO A 72 5.38 13.57 -6.20
N GLY A 73 5.60 12.63 -5.30
CA GLY A 73 5.70 12.87 -3.87
C GLY A 73 6.39 11.73 -3.12
N ILE A 74 6.45 11.88 -1.81
CA ILE A 74 6.97 10.86 -0.89
C ILE A 74 5.93 10.59 0.20
N GLU A 75 5.69 9.32 0.47
CA GLU A 75 4.82 8.79 1.52
C GLU A 75 5.68 8.23 2.65
N LEU A 76 5.37 8.65 3.88
CA LEU A 76 5.96 8.11 5.10
C LEU A 76 4.85 7.49 5.95
N ILE A 77 5.00 6.22 6.33
CA ILE A 77 4.07 5.52 7.22
C ILE A 77 4.85 5.00 8.42
N SER A 78 4.63 5.57 9.59
CA SER A 78 5.19 5.01 10.82
C SER A 78 4.20 4.04 11.46
N VAL A 79 4.72 2.92 11.95
CA VAL A 79 3.93 1.83 12.54
C VAL A 79 4.57 1.42 13.86
N ASP A 80 3.76 1.34 14.91
CA ASP A 80 4.21 0.86 16.21
C ASP A 80 3.22 -0.09 16.90
N ASN A 81 3.71 -0.77 17.95
CA ASN A 81 2.93 -1.63 18.84
C ASN A 81 2.86 -1.04 20.26
N GLY A 82 2.97 0.28 20.37
CA GLY A 82 2.96 1.00 21.63
C GLY A 82 1.57 1.04 22.29
N PRO A 83 1.42 1.84 23.36
CA PRO A 83 0.16 1.93 24.10
C PRO A 83 -1.00 2.58 23.32
N GLY A 84 -0.72 3.22 22.19
CA GLY A 84 -1.64 4.10 21.47
C GLY A 84 -1.71 5.51 22.07
N ILE A 85 -2.48 6.41 21.44
CA ILE A 85 -2.66 7.80 21.86
C ILE A 85 -4.07 7.96 22.44
N ASN A 86 -4.17 8.33 23.72
CA ASN A 86 -5.45 8.38 24.44
C ASN A 86 -6.38 9.54 24.00
N ASP A 87 -5.82 10.74 23.74
CA ASP A 87 -6.60 11.90 23.27
C ASP A 87 -5.87 12.58 22.11
N LEU A 88 -6.09 12.02 20.91
CA LEU A 88 -5.47 12.52 19.70
C LEU A 88 -5.90 13.96 19.38
N ASN A 89 -7.17 14.31 19.60
CA ASN A 89 -7.68 15.64 19.29
C ASN A 89 -7.00 16.70 20.16
N TYR A 90 -6.81 16.43 21.44
CA TYR A 90 -6.07 17.29 22.34
C TYR A 90 -4.58 17.41 21.95
N MET A 91 -3.93 16.29 21.61
CA MET A 91 -2.51 16.29 21.22
C MET A 91 -2.23 16.99 19.89
N MET A 92 -3.26 17.15 19.05
CA MET A 92 -3.19 17.85 17.77
C MET A 92 -3.45 19.37 17.89
N GLN A 93 -3.82 19.88 19.06
CA GLN A 93 -3.97 21.31 19.34
C GLN A 93 -2.62 21.93 19.73
N ASP A 94 -2.23 23.02 19.07
CA ASP A 94 -1.00 23.72 19.37
C ASP A 94 -0.96 24.22 20.82
N GLY A 95 0.11 23.88 21.54
CA GLY A 95 0.37 24.36 22.89
C GLY A 95 -0.32 23.63 24.05
N ALA A 96 -1.14 22.60 23.80
CA ALA A 96 -1.96 21.97 24.85
C ALA A 96 -1.20 20.98 25.77
N SER A 97 0.03 20.52 25.47
CA SER A 97 0.68 19.54 26.35
C SER A 97 1.37 20.19 27.57
N SER A 98 0.72 20.14 28.74
CA SER A 98 1.23 20.60 30.05
C SER A 98 2.24 19.64 30.72
N LYS A 99 2.97 18.84 29.94
CA LYS A 99 4.25 18.21 30.33
C LYS A 99 5.15 18.19 29.08
N LYS A 100 6.29 18.89 29.17
CA LYS A 100 7.27 19.15 28.10
C LYS A 100 7.36 18.04 27.04
N THR A 101 7.21 18.42 25.77
CA THR A 101 7.61 17.74 24.50
C THR A 101 6.59 16.93 23.66
N LEU A 102 5.38 16.57 24.12
CA LEU A 102 4.52 15.68 23.31
C LEU A 102 3.65 16.36 22.24
N GLY A 103 3.13 17.56 22.51
CA GLY A 103 2.20 18.26 21.59
C GLY A 103 2.87 19.07 20.47
N GLN A 104 4.17 19.38 20.59
CA GLN A 104 4.90 20.14 19.57
C GLN A 104 5.26 19.28 18.35
N GLY A 105 5.58 18.00 18.56
CA GLY A 105 6.00 17.10 17.49
C GLY A 105 4.87 16.78 16.50
N LEU A 106 3.71 16.33 16.99
CA LEU A 106 2.56 16.05 16.10
C LEU A 106 2.03 17.32 15.42
N GLY A 107 2.03 18.47 16.11
CA GLY A 107 1.70 19.76 15.51
C GLY A 107 2.67 20.17 14.40
N ALA A 108 3.98 19.94 14.58
CA ALA A 108 4.98 20.18 13.55
C ALA A 108 4.78 19.28 12.32
N ILE A 109 4.54 17.99 12.53
CA ILE A 109 4.25 17.05 11.43
C ILE A 109 3.03 17.53 10.63
N LYS A 110 1.95 17.92 11.30
CA LYS A 110 0.74 18.43 10.66
C LYS A 110 0.99 19.69 9.83
N ARG A 111 1.78 20.63 10.34
CA ARG A 111 2.06 21.91 9.65
C ARG A 111 2.97 21.76 8.44
N LEU A 112 3.93 20.83 8.50
CA LEU A 112 4.99 20.70 7.49
C LEU A 112 4.63 19.70 6.38
N SER A 113 3.77 18.72 6.67
CA SER A 113 3.28 17.75 5.68
C SER A 113 2.11 18.30 4.88
N ASP A 114 1.97 17.83 3.63
CA ASP A 114 0.85 18.21 2.76
C ASP A 114 -0.40 17.35 3.06
N PHE A 115 -0.20 16.18 3.66
CA PHE A 115 -1.25 15.28 4.13
C PHE A 115 -0.79 14.59 5.41
N LEU A 116 -1.70 14.47 6.39
CA LEU A 116 -1.48 13.74 7.63
C LEU A 116 -2.77 13.03 8.06
N GLN A 117 -2.65 11.75 8.40
CA GLN A 117 -3.66 11.01 9.12
C GLN A 117 -3.01 10.11 10.17
N ILE A 118 -3.68 9.96 11.31
CA ILE A 118 -3.20 9.16 12.45
C ILE A 118 -4.33 8.24 12.88
N TYR A 119 -4.09 6.93 12.83
CA TYR A 119 -4.98 5.91 13.34
C TYR A 119 -4.33 5.23 14.54
N THR A 120 -5.00 5.24 15.68
CA THR A 120 -4.42 4.80 16.95
C THR A 120 -5.48 4.12 17.79
N ASN A 121 -5.11 3.00 18.42
CA ASN A 121 -5.98 2.23 19.29
C ASN A 121 -5.23 1.87 20.56
N LYS A 122 -5.95 1.90 21.69
CA LYS A 122 -5.39 1.54 23.00
C LYS A 122 -4.82 0.12 22.98
N ALA A 123 -3.57 -0.03 23.44
CA ALA A 123 -2.85 -1.30 23.51
C ALA A 123 -2.68 -2.05 22.17
N TRP A 124 -2.87 -1.35 21.04
CA TRP A 124 -2.61 -1.87 19.70
C TRP A 124 -1.47 -1.12 19.02
N GLY A 125 -1.32 0.17 19.32
CA GLY A 125 -0.28 1.04 18.78
C GLY A 125 -0.83 2.17 17.92
N THR A 126 0.03 2.76 17.12
CA THR A 126 -0.31 3.87 16.21
C THR A 126 0.22 3.63 14.81
N ILE A 127 -0.60 4.01 13.83
CA ILE A 127 -0.20 4.20 12.43
C ILE A 127 -0.31 5.69 12.14
N LEU A 128 0.79 6.31 11.74
CA LEU A 128 0.81 7.70 11.23
C LEU A 128 1.21 7.66 9.77
N LEU A 129 0.35 8.21 8.93
CA LEU A 129 0.58 8.39 7.50
C LEU A 129 0.78 9.88 7.23
N CYS A 130 1.90 10.25 6.62
CA CYS A 130 2.06 11.58 6.06
C CYS A 130 2.62 11.54 4.64
N ARG A 131 2.30 12.57 3.85
CA ARG A 131 2.77 12.70 2.47
C ARG A 131 3.26 14.12 2.19
N PHE A 132 4.21 14.20 1.28
CA PHE A 132 4.72 15.44 0.72
C PHE A 132 4.67 15.34 -0.80
N PHE A 133 4.37 16.43 -1.49
CA PHE A 133 4.28 16.51 -2.94
C PHE A 133 5.14 17.64 -3.49
N LEU A 134 5.71 17.45 -4.69
CA LEU A 134 6.55 18.48 -5.32
C LEU A 134 5.78 19.78 -5.58
N GLN A 135 4.47 19.67 -5.82
CA GLN A 135 3.55 20.78 -5.97
C GLN A 135 2.25 20.50 -5.21
N ALA A 136 1.47 21.55 -4.95
CA ALA A 136 0.16 21.41 -4.34
C ALA A 136 -0.76 20.57 -5.22
N LEU A 137 -1.47 19.61 -4.61
CA LEU A 137 -2.44 18.79 -5.32
C LEU A 137 -3.62 19.64 -5.82
N PRO A 138 -4.14 19.39 -7.04
CA PRO A 138 -5.34 20.06 -7.52
C PRO A 138 -6.54 19.77 -6.63
N ALA A 139 -7.40 20.76 -6.37
CA ALA A 139 -8.62 20.56 -5.59
C ALA A 139 -9.52 19.42 -6.14
N ALA A 140 -9.54 19.25 -7.47
CA ALA A 140 -10.28 18.19 -8.15
C ALA A 140 -9.75 16.76 -7.85
N ALA A 141 -8.50 16.60 -7.41
CA ALA A 141 -7.95 15.28 -7.05
C ALA A 141 -8.67 14.65 -5.84
N SER A 142 -9.36 15.45 -5.03
CA SER A 142 -10.20 14.98 -3.91
C SER A 142 -11.52 14.34 -4.36
N LYS A 143 -11.89 14.46 -5.64
CA LYS A 143 -13.18 13.99 -6.19
C LYS A 143 -13.05 12.75 -7.06
N ASP A 144 -11.87 12.12 -7.12
CA ASP A 144 -11.71 10.87 -7.87
C ASP A 144 -12.64 9.81 -7.27
N PRO A 145 -13.55 9.20 -8.07
CA PRO A 145 -14.38 8.11 -7.58
C PRO A 145 -13.57 6.88 -7.18
N VAL A 146 -12.31 6.78 -7.61
CA VAL A 146 -11.43 5.64 -7.32
C VAL A 146 -10.36 6.04 -6.31
N GLU A 147 -10.29 5.26 -5.23
CA GLU A 147 -9.19 5.34 -4.27
C GLU A 147 -8.45 4.01 -4.26
N ILE A 148 -7.16 4.02 -4.60
CA ILE A 148 -6.30 2.83 -4.62
C ILE A 148 -5.06 3.13 -3.81
N ARG A 149 -4.72 2.21 -2.91
CA ARG A 149 -3.49 2.25 -2.12
C ARG A 149 -2.89 0.86 -2.04
N SER A 150 -1.57 0.81 -1.93
CA SER A 150 -0.83 -0.43 -1.75
C SER A 150 0.27 -0.24 -0.72
N VAL A 151 0.52 -1.30 0.04
CA VAL A 151 1.70 -1.46 0.89
C VAL A 151 2.36 -2.76 0.48
N VAL A 152 3.53 -2.65 -0.15
CA VAL A 152 4.34 -3.77 -0.63
C VAL A 152 5.69 -3.65 0.04
N ILE A 153 6.15 -4.69 0.74
CA ILE A 153 7.45 -4.72 1.43
C ILE A 153 8.21 -6.00 1.08
N PRO A 154 9.54 -5.89 0.93
CA PRO A 154 10.35 -7.08 0.74
C PRO A 154 10.38 -7.95 1.99
N LYS A 155 10.65 -9.23 1.80
CA LYS A 155 11.00 -10.16 2.86
C LYS A 155 12.14 -9.57 3.70
N PRO A 156 12.12 -9.71 5.04
CA PRO A 156 13.22 -9.27 5.89
C PRO A 156 14.58 -9.82 5.41
N GLY A 157 15.54 -8.93 5.21
CA GLY A 157 16.88 -9.26 4.71
C GLY A 157 17.04 -9.15 3.19
N GLU A 158 15.95 -9.00 2.43
CA GLU A 158 15.99 -8.76 0.99
C GLU A 158 15.90 -7.26 0.67
N THR A 159 16.48 -6.87 -0.46
CA THR A 159 16.40 -5.49 -1.00
C THR A 159 15.45 -5.38 -2.19
N ALA A 160 15.15 -6.52 -2.84
CA ALA A 160 14.18 -6.62 -3.92
C ALA A 160 12.97 -7.42 -3.44
N CYS A 161 11.77 -6.91 -3.72
CA CYS A 161 10.52 -7.58 -3.37
C CYS A 161 10.05 -8.45 -4.53
N GLY A 162 9.75 -9.72 -4.24
CA GLY A 162 9.11 -10.66 -5.17
C GLY A 162 7.65 -10.35 -5.46
N ASP A 163 7.00 -9.51 -4.64
CA ASP A 163 5.65 -9.01 -4.88
C ASP A 163 5.64 -7.73 -5.73
N GLY A 164 4.54 -7.52 -6.46
CA GLY A 164 4.31 -6.27 -7.17
C GLY A 164 2.85 -5.97 -7.43
N PHE A 165 2.56 -4.68 -7.47
CA PHE A 165 1.23 -4.15 -7.74
C PHE A 165 1.29 -3.12 -8.86
N SER A 166 0.36 -3.21 -9.79
CA SER A 166 0.15 -2.17 -10.79
C SER A 166 -1.31 -1.95 -11.10
N TYR A 167 -1.61 -0.77 -11.62
CA TYR A 167 -2.95 -0.41 -12.03
C TYR A 167 -2.93 0.51 -13.25
N LYS A 168 -4.05 0.50 -13.97
CA LYS A 168 -4.29 1.39 -15.11
C LYS A 168 -5.73 1.87 -15.03
N GLN A 169 -5.91 3.18 -14.98
CA GLN A 169 -7.23 3.80 -14.97
C GLN A 169 -7.43 4.57 -16.27
N THR A 170 -8.54 4.29 -16.94
CA THR A 170 -9.01 5.04 -18.11
C THR A 170 -10.36 5.67 -17.79
N LYS A 171 -10.97 6.37 -18.77
CA LYS A 171 -12.36 6.85 -18.63
C LYS A 171 -13.38 5.71 -18.65
N GLN A 172 -13.01 4.53 -19.14
CA GLN A 172 -13.93 3.39 -19.36
C GLN A 172 -13.80 2.35 -18.26
N ASP A 173 -12.57 2.10 -17.80
CA ASP A 173 -12.27 1.04 -16.87
C ASP A 173 -11.16 1.39 -15.86
N LEU A 174 -11.13 0.63 -14.78
CA LEU A 174 -10.00 0.52 -13.86
C LEU A 174 -9.49 -0.91 -13.91
N ARG A 175 -8.19 -1.11 -14.11
CA ARG A 175 -7.53 -2.41 -14.08
C ARG A 175 -6.52 -2.46 -12.94
N LEU A 176 -6.50 -3.57 -12.23
CA LEU A 176 -5.62 -3.83 -11.11
C LEU A 176 -4.94 -5.18 -11.31
N PHE A 177 -3.66 -5.24 -10.98
CA PHE A 177 -2.88 -6.47 -10.96
C PHE A 177 -2.05 -6.52 -9.67
N LEU A 178 -2.21 -7.60 -8.91
CA LEU A 178 -1.29 -7.96 -7.84
C LEU A 178 -0.68 -9.32 -8.17
N GLY A 179 0.64 -9.41 -8.13
CA GLY A 179 1.39 -10.62 -8.40
C GLY A 179 2.48 -10.86 -7.36
N ASP A 180 2.85 -12.13 -7.22
CA ASP A 180 3.84 -12.65 -6.28
C ASP A 180 4.69 -13.68 -7.04
N GLY A 181 5.95 -13.32 -7.27
CA GLY A 181 6.91 -14.12 -8.02
C GLY A 181 7.41 -15.30 -7.21
N LEU A 182 7.63 -16.46 -7.82
CA LEU A 182 8.05 -17.64 -7.05
C LEU A 182 9.38 -17.42 -6.30
N GLY A 183 9.32 -17.57 -4.97
CA GLY A 183 10.44 -17.35 -4.06
C GLY A 183 10.53 -15.87 -3.66
N HIS A 184 11.74 -15.37 -3.43
CA HIS A 184 11.96 -13.98 -3.04
C HIS A 184 13.21 -13.41 -3.73
N GLY A 185 13.42 -12.11 -3.58
CA GLY A 185 14.61 -11.42 -4.08
C GLY A 185 14.55 -11.12 -5.58
N PRO A 186 15.70 -10.83 -6.22
CA PRO A 186 15.75 -10.24 -7.55
C PRO A 186 15.10 -11.09 -8.67
N GLU A 187 15.18 -12.41 -8.59
CA GLU A 187 14.60 -13.29 -9.63
C GLU A 187 13.08 -13.36 -9.56
N ALA A 188 12.50 -13.34 -8.36
CA ALA A 188 11.05 -13.23 -8.17
C ALA A 188 10.56 -11.85 -8.64
N ALA A 189 11.28 -10.80 -8.25
CA ALA A 189 11.01 -9.42 -8.69
C ALA A 189 11.04 -9.28 -10.23
N ALA A 190 11.98 -9.95 -10.90
CA ALA A 190 12.08 -9.96 -12.36
C ALA A 190 10.87 -10.63 -13.04
N ALA A 191 10.34 -11.72 -12.46
CA ALA A 191 9.13 -12.38 -12.96
C ALA A 191 7.92 -11.44 -12.88
N VAL A 192 7.75 -10.74 -11.75
CA VAL A 192 6.66 -9.78 -11.56
C VAL A 192 6.83 -8.54 -12.44
N ALA A 193 8.05 -8.04 -12.63
CA ALA A 193 8.31 -6.92 -13.54
C ALA A 193 7.92 -7.25 -14.99
N ALA A 194 8.25 -8.46 -15.46
CA ALA A 194 7.84 -8.94 -16.79
C ALA A 194 6.32 -9.11 -16.91
N ALA A 195 5.66 -9.61 -15.85
CA ALA A 195 4.20 -9.70 -15.81
C ALA A 195 3.54 -8.33 -15.83
N ASP A 196 4.06 -7.36 -15.07
CA ASP A 196 3.55 -5.98 -15.04
C ASP A 196 3.70 -5.28 -16.40
N GLU A 197 4.82 -5.47 -17.09
CA GLU A 197 4.98 -4.97 -18.47
C GLU A 197 3.92 -5.56 -19.41
N ALA A 198 3.70 -6.88 -19.34
CA ALA A 198 2.67 -7.56 -20.12
C ALA A 198 1.25 -7.07 -19.75
N PHE A 199 0.96 -6.89 -18.46
CA PHE A 199 -0.31 -6.33 -17.99
C PHE A 199 -0.57 -4.92 -18.54
N ARG A 200 0.45 -4.05 -18.55
CA ARG A 200 0.32 -2.66 -19.02
C ARG A 200 0.11 -2.55 -20.53
N THR A 201 0.67 -3.49 -21.28
CA THR A 201 0.68 -3.50 -22.76
C THR A 201 -0.42 -4.37 -23.38
N CYS A 202 -1.04 -5.26 -22.60
CA CYS A 202 -2.11 -6.14 -23.09
C CYS A 202 -3.31 -5.31 -23.61
N PRO A 203 -3.78 -5.56 -24.85
CA PRO A 203 -4.91 -4.85 -25.44
C PRO A 203 -6.27 -5.37 -24.96
N ASP A 204 -6.32 -6.59 -24.44
CA ASP A 204 -7.57 -7.23 -24.04
C ASP A 204 -8.19 -6.61 -22.78
N ASN A 205 -9.51 -6.76 -22.66
CA ASN A 205 -10.31 -6.27 -21.54
C ASN A 205 -10.85 -7.41 -20.67
N SER A 206 -10.42 -8.64 -20.93
CA SER A 206 -10.74 -9.83 -20.14
C SER A 206 -9.58 -10.12 -19.18
N PRO A 207 -9.82 -10.18 -17.86
CA PRO A 207 -8.84 -10.67 -16.90
C PRO A 207 -8.21 -12.01 -17.28
N CYS A 208 -8.99 -12.97 -17.78
CA CYS A 208 -8.48 -14.26 -18.24
C CYS A 208 -7.47 -14.11 -19.40
N GLU A 209 -7.81 -13.33 -20.42
CA GLU A 209 -6.92 -13.14 -21.57
C GLU A 209 -5.65 -12.36 -21.19
N ILE A 210 -5.76 -11.40 -20.26
CA ILE A 210 -4.57 -10.73 -19.71
C ILE A 210 -3.68 -11.72 -18.96
N ILE A 211 -4.24 -12.64 -18.17
CA ILE A 211 -3.48 -13.72 -17.52
C ILE A 211 -2.80 -14.63 -18.56
N ARG A 212 -3.47 -14.96 -19.67
CA ARG A 212 -2.86 -15.77 -20.76
C ARG A 212 -1.73 -15.02 -21.47
N PHE A 213 -1.91 -13.73 -21.68
CA PHE A 213 -0.90 -12.85 -22.25
C PHE A 213 0.34 -12.80 -21.35
N MET A 214 0.15 -12.54 -20.05
CA MET A 214 1.21 -12.58 -19.05
C MET A 214 1.87 -13.97 -18.97
N HIS A 215 1.09 -15.05 -19.01
CA HIS A 215 1.61 -16.42 -18.99
C HIS A 215 2.63 -16.67 -20.10
N THR A 216 2.39 -16.11 -21.30
CA THR A 216 3.35 -16.24 -22.41
C THR A 216 4.59 -15.37 -22.20
N ALA A 217 4.41 -14.13 -21.72
CA ALA A 217 5.50 -13.19 -21.50
C ALA A 217 6.51 -13.67 -20.43
N VAL A 218 6.04 -14.36 -19.40
CA VAL A 218 6.87 -14.74 -18.25
C VAL A 218 7.41 -16.17 -18.27
N LYS A 219 7.25 -16.92 -19.38
CA LYS A 219 7.70 -18.33 -19.50
C LYS A 219 9.19 -18.57 -19.22
N LYS A 220 10.03 -17.55 -19.43
CA LYS A 220 11.49 -17.62 -19.22
C LYS A 220 11.93 -17.10 -17.85
N THR A 221 10.99 -16.86 -16.95
CA THR A 221 11.23 -16.39 -15.59
C THR A 221 10.96 -17.53 -14.61
N ARG A 222 11.05 -17.27 -13.29
CA ARG A 222 10.58 -18.22 -12.28
C ARG A 222 9.06 -18.47 -12.34
N GLY A 223 8.31 -17.61 -13.03
CA GLY A 223 6.86 -17.61 -12.96
C GLY A 223 6.37 -16.93 -11.68
N LEU A 224 5.05 -16.77 -11.61
CA LEU A 224 4.40 -16.04 -10.54
C LEU A 224 2.96 -16.53 -10.34
N VAL A 225 2.39 -16.20 -9.20
CA VAL A 225 0.94 -16.20 -8.96
C VAL A 225 0.43 -14.77 -9.08
N GLY A 226 -0.87 -14.59 -9.36
CA GLY A 226 -1.40 -13.25 -9.53
C GLY A 226 -2.90 -13.19 -9.76
N THR A 227 -3.49 -12.05 -9.44
CA THR A 227 -4.90 -11.73 -9.70
C THR A 227 -5.01 -10.44 -10.50
N VAL A 228 -5.80 -10.49 -11.58
CA VAL A 228 -6.23 -9.34 -12.37
C VAL A 228 -7.69 -9.05 -12.05
N ALA A 229 -7.99 -7.79 -11.72
CA ALA A 229 -9.34 -7.31 -11.49
C ALA A 229 -9.62 -6.08 -12.37
N ILE A 230 -10.73 -6.08 -13.08
CA ILE A 230 -11.15 -4.98 -13.96
C ILE A 230 -12.52 -4.50 -13.54
N PHE A 231 -12.65 -3.20 -13.29
CA PHE A 231 -13.92 -2.54 -13.08
C PHE A 231 -14.33 -1.75 -14.32
N ASN A 232 -15.51 -2.03 -14.87
CA ASN A 232 -16.10 -1.25 -15.94
C ASN A 232 -16.99 -0.14 -15.36
N PHE A 233 -16.67 1.13 -15.61
CA PHE A 233 -17.40 2.27 -15.06
C PHE A 233 -18.82 2.41 -15.63
N LYS A 234 -19.04 1.99 -16.87
CA LYS A 234 -20.35 2.07 -17.54
C LYS A 234 -21.28 0.95 -17.06
N GLU A 235 -20.78 -0.27 -17.02
CA GLU A 235 -21.55 -1.46 -16.62
C GLU A 235 -21.68 -1.58 -15.09
N LYS A 236 -20.84 -0.87 -14.34
CA LYS A 236 -20.72 -0.98 -12.87
C LYS A 236 -20.56 -2.43 -12.44
N GLN A 237 -19.60 -3.11 -13.06
CA GLN A 237 -19.27 -4.50 -12.81
C GLN A 237 -17.76 -4.69 -12.66
N TRP A 238 -17.39 -5.58 -11.74
CA TRP A 238 -16.07 -6.16 -11.67
C TRP A 238 -16.02 -7.45 -12.48
N ARG A 239 -14.90 -7.66 -13.18
CA ARG A 239 -14.48 -8.95 -13.71
C ARG A 239 -13.14 -9.31 -13.09
N LEU A 240 -12.98 -10.56 -12.64
CA LEU A 240 -11.75 -11.03 -12.00
C LEU A 240 -11.28 -12.37 -12.58
N CYS A 241 -9.97 -12.51 -12.73
CA CYS A 241 -9.29 -13.77 -12.96
C CYS A 241 -7.99 -13.80 -12.13
N GLY A 242 -7.80 -14.85 -11.33
CA GLY A 242 -6.58 -15.08 -10.58
C GLY A 242 -6.09 -16.50 -10.75
N VAL A 243 -4.77 -16.66 -10.66
CA VAL A 243 -4.06 -17.93 -10.68
C VAL A 243 -3.13 -17.98 -9.47
N GLY A 244 -3.23 -19.04 -8.68
CA GLY A 244 -2.48 -19.24 -7.45
C GLY A 244 -3.23 -18.73 -6.21
N ASN A 245 -2.52 -18.12 -5.27
CA ASN A 245 -2.97 -17.94 -3.88
C ASN A 245 -3.08 -16.47 -3.43
N ILE A 246 -3.15 -15.50 -4.35
CA ILE A 246 -3.47 -14.11 -4.00
C ILE A 246 -4.87 -14.03 -3.38
N ALA A 247 -4.93 -13.72 -2.09
CA ALA A 247 -6.17 -13.60 -1.34
C ALA A 247 -6.90 -12.33 -1.77
N THR A 248 -8.06 -12.47 -2.42
CA THR A 248 -8.85 -11.34 -2.91
C THR A 248 -10.21 -11.33 -2.22
N ARG A 249 -10.53 -10.23 -1.54
CA ARG A 249 -11.79 -10.06 -0.79
C ARG A 249 -12.52 -8.81 -1.23
N MET A 250 -13.79 -9.00 -1.56
CA MET A 250 -14.74 -7.95 -1.88
C MET A 250 -15.65 -7.73 -0.67
N GLN A 251 -15.86 -6.48 -0.28
CA GLN A 251 -16.74 -6.13 0.81
C GLN A 251 -17.59 -4.91 0.46
N SER A 252 -18.87 -4.98 0.80
CA SER A 252 -19.80 -3.85 0.79
C SER A 252 -20.50 -3.78 2.14
N ARG A 253 -21.56 -2.97 2.24
CA ARG A 253 -22.45 -2.98 3.41
C ARG A 253 -23.29 -4.26 3.50
N THR A 254 -23.59 -4.91 2.38
CA THR A 254 -24.54 -6.02 2.31
C THR A 254 -23.84 -7.38 2.19
N PHE A 255 -22.61 -7.42 1.67
CA PHE A 255 -21.89 -8.66 1.50
C PHE A 255 -20.40 -8.55 1.82
N SER A 256 -19.83 -9.71 2.10
CA SER A 256 -18.39 -9.92 2.10
C SER A 256 -18.11 -11.25 1.41
N LYS A 257 -17.37 -11.23 0.30
CA LYS A 257 -17.12 -12.40 -0.55
C LYS A 257 -15.62 -12.55 -0.78
N ASN A 258 -15.10 -13.75 -0.56
CA ASN A 258 -13.76 -14.11 -0.98
C ASN A 258 -13.84 -14.57 -2.45
N TYR A 259 -12.95 -14.05 -3.28
CA TYR A 259 -12.72 -14.53 -4.63
C TYR A 259 -11.87 -15.80 -4.58
N ILE A 260 -12.17 -16.77 -5.45
CA ILE A 260 -11.46 -18.03 -5.54
C ILE A 260 -10.70 -18.05 -6.87
N SER A 261 -9.37 -18.03 -6.77
CA SER A 261 -8.45 -18.14 -7.89
C SER A 261 -8.35 -19.59 -8.38
N TYR A 262 -7.92 -19.75 -9.63
CA TYR A 262 -7.57 -21.04 -10.19
C TYR A 262 -6.23 -21.55 -9.64
N ASN A 263 -6.07 -22.86 -9.55
CA ASN A 263 -4.78 -23.46 -9.24
C ASN A 263 -3.84 -23.38 -10.44
N GLY A 264 -2.58 -22.97 -10.21
CA GLY A 264 -1.56 -22.89 -11.24
C GLY A 264 -0.50 -21.84 -10.93
N ILE A 265 0.43 -21.68 -11.86
CA ILE A 265 1.51 -20.70 -11.83
C ILE A 265 1.63 -20.07 -13.23
N ILE A 266 1.48 -18.76 -13.30
CA ILE A 266 1.63 -17.97 -14.53
C ILE A 266 3.09 -18.08 -15.00
N GLY A 267 3.30 -18.39 -16.27
CA GLY A 267 4.61 -18.73 -16.85
C GLY A 267 4.96 -20.22 -16.86
N LEU A 268 4.36 -21.05 -16.00
CA LEU A 268 4.64 -22.49 -15.93
C LEU A 268 3.43 -23.33 -16.34
N ASN A 269 2.36 -23.29 -15.55
CA ASN A 269 1.14 -24.08 -15.78
C ASN A 269 -0.11 -23.30 -15.37
N ILE A 270 -1.01 -23.07 -16.31
CA ILE A 270 -2.35 -22.50 -16.04
C ILE A 270 -3.41 -23.49 -16.55
N PRO A 271 -4.63 -23.49 -16.00
CA PRO A 271 -5.71 -24.33 -16.51
C PRO A 271 -5.99 -24.06 -17.99
N GLY A 272 -6.36 -25.13 -18.73
CA GLY A 272 -6.80 -25.00 -20.12
C GLY A 272 -8.01 -24.07 -20.26
N THR A 273 -8.95 -24.17 -19.31
CA THR A 273 -10.17 -23.36 -19.27
C THR A 273 -10.17 -22.46 -18.03
N MET A 274 -10.32 -21.15 -18.24
CA MET A 274 -10.54 -20.14 -17.21
C MET A 274 -11.62 -19.19 -17.72
N ASN A 275 -12.47 -18.69 -16.82
CA ASN A 275 -13.53 -17.75 -17.16
C ASN A 275 -13.46 -16.53 -16.25
N ASP A 276 -13.81 -15.38 -16.81
CA ASP A 276 -13.95 -14.15 -16.03
C ASP A 276 -15.09 -14.33 -15.02
N GLN A 277 -14.79 -14.09 -13.75
CA GLN A 277 -15.81 -14.10 -12.71
C GLN A 277 -16.36 -12.70 -12.53
N GLU A 278 -17.66 -12.55 -12.74
CA GLU A 278 -18.33 -11.26 -12.61
C GLU A 278 -18.85 -11.02 -11.19
N ILE A 279 -18.66 -9.80 -10.68
CA ILE A 279 -19.20 -9.36 -9.40
C ILE A 279 -19.85 -7.99 -9.61
N PRO A 280 -21.16 -7.83 -9.31
CA PRO A 280 -21.81 -6.53 -9.44
C PRO A 280 -21.22 -5.51 -8.46
N TYR A 281 -21.20 -4.25 -8.88
CA TYR A 281 -20.85 -3.14 -8.01
C TYR A 281 -21.93 -2.91 -6.96
N GLU A 282 -21.49 -2.58 -5.75
CA GLU A 282 -22.35 -1.97 -4.75
C GLU A 282 -21.74 -0.67 -4.24
N LYS A 283 -22.60 0.30 -3.89
CA LYS A 283 -22.12 1.61 -3.44
C LYS A 283 -21.25 1.48 -2.19
N GLY A 284 -20.06 2.09 -2.24
CA GLY A 284 -19.08 2.03 -1.15
C GLY A 284 -18.41 0.66 -1.02
N GLN A 285 -18.35 -0.11 -2.10
CA GLN A 285 -17.62 -1.38 -2.16
C GLN A 285 -16.11 -1.15 -2.05
N HIS A 286 -15.49 -2.01 -1.26
CA HIS A 286 -14.06 -2.11 -1.04
C HIS A 286 -13.56 -3.44 -1.56
N MET A 287 -12.40 -3.43 -2.21
CA MET A 287 -11.65 -4.62 -2.57
C MET A 287 -10.30 -4.57 -1.87
N VAL A 288 -9.88 -5.71 -1.33
CA VAL A 288 -8.53 -5.88 -0.81
C VAL A 288 -7.93 -7.12 -1.44
N LEU A 289 -6.69 -6.98 -1.91
CA LEU A 289 -5.87 -8.09 -2.39
C LEU A 289 -4.64 -8.21 -1.50
N CYS A 290 -4.27 -9.43 -1.13
CA CYS A 290 -3.04 -9.70 -0.38
C CYS A 290 -2.27 -10.86 -1.01
N SER A 291 -0.94 -10.75 -1.07
CA SER A 291 -0.08 -11.91 -1.30
C SER A 291 -0.12 -12.87 -0.11
N ASP A 292 0.51 -14.03 -0.26
CA ASP A 292 0.49 -15.05 0.77
C ASP A 292 1.36 -14.72 1.99
N GLY A 293 2.27 -13.73 1.87
CA GLY A 293 2.99 -13.11 2.98
C GLY A 293 2.08 -12.54 4.07
N ILE A 294 0.82 -12.26 3.72
CA ILE A 294 -0.25 -11.90 4.65
C ILE A 294 -1.11 -13.12 4.96
N ARG A 295 -1.32 -13.39 6.25
CA ARG A 295 -2.25 -14.44 6.67
C ARG A 295 -3.66 -14.12 6.18
N SER A 296 -4.28 -15.04 5.43
CA SER A 296 -5.55 -14.82 4.72
C SER A 296 -6.80 -14.71 5.62
N ARG A 297 -6.69 -15.03 6.92
CA ARG A 297 -7.79 -14.90 7.88
C ARG A 297 -7.69 -13.60 8.66
N TRP A 298 -8.20 -12.53 8.06
CA TRP A 298 -8.27 -11.20 8.66
C TRP A 298 -9.73 -10.73 8.71
N ASP A 299 -10.05 -9.90 9.69
CA ASP A 299 -11.40 -9.39 9.94
C ASP A 299 -11.35 -7.86 10.01
N LEU A 300 -11.90 -7.22 8.99
CA LEU A 300 -11.91 -5.76 8.87
C LEU A 300 -12.72 -5.07 9.95
N LEU A 301 -13.69 -5.76 10.57
CA LEU A 301 -14.52 -5.18 11.61
C LEU A 301 -13.75 -4.91 12.91
N LYS A 302 -12.59 -5.55 13.11
CA LYS A 302 -11.70 -5.28 14.25
C LYS A 302 -11.10 -3.87 14.23
N TYR A 303 -11.01 -3.27 13.05
CA TYR A 303 -10.43 -1.94 12.87
C TYR A 303 -11.51 -0.87 12.91
N THR A 304 -11.89 -0.43 14.11
CA THR A 304 -12.99 0.50 14.31
C THR A 304 -12.79 1.80 13.55
N GLY A 305 -13.71 2.09 12.62
CA GLY A 305 -13.71 3.35 11.86
C GLY A 305 -12.59 3.50 10.84
N ILE A 306 -11.79 2.45 10.58
CA ILE A 306 -10.61 2.55 9.70
C ILE A 306 -10.95 2.98 8.27
N PHE A 307 -12.14 2.66 7.77
CA PHE A 307 -12.60 3.06 6.43
C PHE A 307 -12.89 4.56 6.27
N ARG A 308 -12.77 5.35 7.35
CA ARG A 308 -12.80 6.82 7.31
C ARG A 308 -11.43 7.43 6.99
N TYR A 309 -10.38 6.62 7.07
CA TYR A 309 -9.01 6.98 6.79
C TYR A 309 -8.65 6.59 5.34
N ASP A 310 -7.54 7.12 4.86
CA ASP A 310 -6.91 6.75 3.60
C ASP A 310 -6.58 5.25 3.61
N LEU A 311 -6.80 4.59 2.48
CA LEU A 311 -6.65 3.14 2.39
C LEU A 311 -5.21 2.64 2.66
N SER A 312 -4.18 3.49 2.62
CA SER A 312 -2.84 3.12 3.08
C SER A 312 -2.84 2.73 4.55
N ILE A 313 -3.63 3.41 5.41
CA ILE A 313 -3.75 3.05 6.83
C ILE A 313 -4.38 1.66 6.99
N LEU A 314 -5.41 1.34 6.19
CA LEU A 314 -6.01 0.01 6.19
C LEU A 314 -5.00 -1.06 5.75
N ALA A 315 -4.30 -0.82 4.63
CA ALA A 315 -3.30 -1.74 4.11
C ALA A 315 -2.18 -1.97 5.13
N THR A 316 -1.70 -0.92 5.79
CA THR A 316 -0.69 -1.00 6.85
C THR A 316 -1.20 -1.69 8.11
N ALA A 317 -2.47 -1.52 8.49
CA ALA A 317 -3.04 -2.24 9.64
C ALA A 317 -3.09 -3.75 9.40
N LEU A 318 -3.46 -4.16 8.18
CA LEU A 318 -3.42 -5.56 7.77
C LEU A 318 -1.99 -6.10 7.74
N LEU A 319 -1.05 -5.35 7.18
CA LEU A 319 0.37 -5.68 7.21
C LEU A 319 0.84 -5.90 8.66
N LYS A 320 0.62 -4.92 9.54
CA LYS A 320 1.03 -4.94 10.94
C LYS A 320 0.57 -6.19 11.69
N ASP A 321 -0.70 -6.57 11.54
CA ASP A 321 -1.30 -7.64 12.35
C ASP A 321 -1.17 -9.04 11.71
N HIS A 322 -0.96 -9.11 10.39
CA HIS A 322 -1.08 -10.37 9.64
C HIS A 322 0.14 -10.78 8.81
N THR A 323 1.23 -10.01 8.81
CA THR A 323 2.47 -10.37 8.13
C THR A 323 3.12 -11.62 8.71
N ARG A 324 3.61 -12.52 7.85
CA ARG A 324 4.32 -13.75 8.24
C ARG A 324 5.80 -13.53 8.58
N ASN A 325 6.41 -12.45 8.10
CA ASN A 325 7.84 -12.10 8.21
C ASN A 325 8.83 -13.14 7.64
N THR A 326 8.32 -14.17 6.96
CA THR A 326 9.11 -15.20 6.29
C THR A 326 9.13 -15.03 4.78
N ASP A 327 8.36 -14.08 4.27
CA ASP A 327 8.14 -13.87 2.84
C ASP A 327 7.98 -12.38 2.50
N ASP A 328 7.98 -12.08 1.21
CA ASP A 328 7.50 -10.81 0.68
C ASP A 328 6.05 -10.57 1.11
N SER A 329 5.62 -9.31 1.26
CA SER A 329 4.27 -9.03 1.74
C SER A 329 3.65 -7.84 1.06
N SER A 330 2.48 -8.05 0.48
CA SER A 330 1.72 -7.01 -0.20
C SER A 330 0.26 -6.98 0.25
N VAL A 331 -0.25 -5.76 0.41
CA VAL A 331 -1.66 -5.46 0.62
C VAL A 331 -2.06 -4.34 -0.32
N VAL A 332 -3.06 -4.58 -1.14
CA VAL A 332 -3.68 -3.59 -2.02
C VAL A 332 -5.09 -3.35 -1.54
N SER A 333 -5.48 -2.10 -1.38
CA SER A 333 -6.83 -1.70 -1.00
C SER A 333 -7.38 -0.74 -2.07
N CYS A 334 -8.56 -1.06 -2.57
CA CYS A 334 -9.27 -0.28 -3.58
C CYS A 334 -10.68 0.02 -3.11
N LYS A 335 -11.16 1.25 -3.33
CA LYS A 335 -12.52 1.68 -3.08
C LYS A 335 -13.04 2.42 -4.30
N ILE A 336 -14.28 2.12 -4.69
CA ILE A 336 -14.95 2.80 -5.80
C ILE A 336 -16.21 3.48 -5.28
N ASN A 337 -16.38 4.75 -5.64
CA ASN A 337 -17.50 5.63 -5.29
C ASN A 337 -18.11 6.22 -6.58
N VAL A 338 -18.76 5.37 -7.38
CA VAL A 338 -19.45 5.74 -8.64
C VAL A 338 -20.98 5.65 -8.54
#